data_AF-A0A9W9D3V6-F1
#
_entry.id   AF-A0A9W9D3V6-F1
#
_cell.length_a   1.000
_cell.length_b   1.000
_cell.length_c   1.000
_cell.angle_alpha   90.00
_cell.angle_beta   90.00
_cell.angle_gamma   90.00
#
_symmetry.space_group_name_H-M   'P 1'
#
loop_
_entity.id
_entity.type
_entity.pdbx_description
1 polymer ?
#
loop_
_entity_poly.entity_id
_entity_poly.type
_entity_poly.pdbx_seq_one_letter_code
_entity_poly.pdbx_strand_id
1 'polypeptide(L)'
;MASATGIPPNTAAARGQSEEEPLLGRRGDASQTEGQPLYHNLWIGTAAVAQGGIWILAAIIWGAIFSHKLIFFSAHPLLNSAGFLLAIQAALILQPTHTPSQKRAGTLAHFLFHLLGTSALTAGLVVIELNKAGPGHEHFASPHAILGLTFYILVYIQSIVGFTQYYVPQLYGGVDNAKAIYKYHRVGGYVIATLGLATICAATWTTYNLNVGHIQHWAVIVASVLVLAGVVPRIRLSKFGLKKDEGQIRLQTKWCFESQSQASNLPHPQIPSFSDASTVSNRTAPTDANMILQFDKLSDYRLPDYPEASLTLDDQPLSIYKEDIFSEKQDAIKKTASVPHGVATILYRWHPNALAGFLDLDAWFSLTWTATLASSTPGEDAKKLEIGRVGTQVTFGTLDSSGDNWEIMLTYNVASATDEKFKKGQWVPNTKESMLGEKDVKIPELIERLGSDWVAKAMRSKSWEASKGVKHTFHVEYAPMDIFGDGIATSPHLLYASLDLGKCTTCGTPAEAKALNRCGRCGTAAYCSAECQKEDWRVHKWVCTMSAEDRGMAIKISEKGGLYKWDAERTMVAHGEEVESENPFFETTQLKRTREE
;
A
#
# COMPACT_ATOMS: atom_id res chain seq x y z
N MET A 1 0.98 19.97 -56.13
CA MET A 1 2.39 20.33 -55.84
C MET A 1 2.43 21.07 -54.51
N ALA A 2 3.19 20.54 -53.55
CA ALA A 2 3.65 21.11 -52.27
C ALA A 2 2.55 21.55 -51.26
N SER A 3 2.64 21.33 -49.95
CA SER A 3 3.72 20.83 -49.10
C SER A 3 3.13 20.20 -47.84
N ALA A 4 3.70 19.05 -47.45
CA ALA A 4 3.52 18.44 -46.16
C ALA A 4 4.34 19.20 -45.10
N THR A 5 3.71 19.59 -43.99
CA THR A 5 4.32 19.62 -42.64
C THR A 5 3.17 19.63 -41.62
N GLY A 6 2.60 18.46 -41.36
CA GLY A 6 1.85 18.25 -40.13
C GLY A 6 2.84 18.32 -38.97
N ILE A 7 2.70 19.34 -38.13
CA ILE A 7 3.42 19.47 -36.87
C ILE A 7 3.26 18.12 -36.12
N PRO A 8 4.35 17.45 -35.71
CA PRO A 8 4.22 16.18 -35.01
C PRO A 8 3.37 16.40 -33.76
N PRO A 9 2.46 15.47 -33.42
CA PRO A 9 1.67 15.57 -32.21
C PRO A 9 2.62 15.75 -31.03
N ASN A 10 2.40 16.83 -30.29
CA ASN A 10 3.22 17.24 -29.16
C ASN A 10 3.34 16.05 -28.20
N THR A 11 4.52 15.42 -28.16
CA THR A 11 4.82 14.25 -27.32
C THR A 11 4.67 14.54 -25.83
N ALA A 12 4.52 15.81 -25.43
CA ALA A 12 4.19 16.23 -24.09
C ALA A 12 2.74 15.91 -23.69
N ALA A 13 1.77 16.04 -24.62
CA ALA A 13 0.35 15.78 -24.33
C ALA A 13 0.05 14.28 -24.12
N ALA A 14 0.82 13.39 -24.75
CA ALA A 14 0.75 11.95 -24.51
C ALA A 14 1.40 11.51 -23.18
N ARG A 15 2.11 12.42 -22.49
CA ARG A 15 2.77 12.19 -21.19
C ARG A 15 2.04 12.81 -20.00
N GLY A 16 0.87 13.43 -20.21
CA GLY A 16 0.05 13.98 -19.12
C GLY A 16 0.63 15.22 -18.44
N GLN A 17 1.62 15.89 -19.03
CA GLN A 17 2.17 17.14 -18.49
C GLN A 17 1.34 18.32 -19.02
N SER A 18 0.68 19.06 -18.12
CA SER A 18 0.00 20.31 -18.48
C SER A 18 1.04 21.44 -18.64
N GLU A 19 0.79 22.39 -19.53
CA GLU A 19 1.69 23.54 -19.77
C GLU A 19 1.85 24.46 -18.53
N GLU A 20 1.05 24.26 -17.48
CA GLU A 20 1.11 24.99 -16.21
C GLU A 20 1.86 24.25 -15.09
N GLU A 21 2.45 23.07 -15.35
CA GLU A 21 3.32 22.42 -14.36
C GLU A 21 4.66 23.16 -14.22
N PRO A 22 5.11 23.49 -12.99
CA PRO A 22 6.40 24.12 -12.80
C PRO A 22 7.52 23.21 -13.36
N LEU A 23 8.43 23.80 -14.15
CA LEU A 23 9.61 23.14 -14.76
C LEU A 23 10.44 22.29 -13.78
N LEU A 24 10.35 22.64 -12.50
CA LEU A 24 10.80 21.83 -11.37
C LEU A 24 9.54 21.41 -10.62
N GLY A 25 9.11 20.15 -10.75
CA GLY A 25 7.95 19.62 -10.02
C GLY A 25 8.01 19.91 -8.52
N ARG A 26 6.87 19.86 -7.83
CA ARG A 26 6.77 20.04 -6.37
C ARG A 26 7.57 18.96 -5.64
N ARG A 27 7.86 19.18 -4.35
CA ARG A 27 8.63 18.23 -3.53
C ARG A 27 7.96 16.86 -3.53
N GLY A 28 8.61 15.89 -4.17
CA GLY A 28 8.14 14.50 -4.25
C GLY A 28 7.47 14.09 -5.56
N ASP A 29 7.28 15.02 -6.51
CA ASP A 29 6.55 14.82 -7.78
C ASP A 29 7.28 13.93 -8.79
N ALA A 30 8.60 13.81 -8.67
CA ALA A 30 9.37 12.86 -9.46
C ALA A 30 9.14 11.43 -8.95
N SER A 31 8.31 10.66 -9.65
CA SER A 31 8.01 9.25 -9.38
C SER A 31 8.52 8.32 -10.49
N GLN A 32 8.93 7.10 -10.15
CA GLN A 32 9.32 6.10 -11.14
C GLN A 32 8.07 5.61 -11.87
N THR A 33 7.98 5.89 -13.18
CA THR A 33 6.88 5.41 -14.02
C THR A 33 6.91 3.88 -14.13
N GLU A 34 5.72 3.27 -14.13
CA GLU A 34 5.58 1.82 -14.27
C GLU A 34 6.18 1.32 -15.60
N GLY A 35 6.95 0.24 -15.56
CA GLY A 35 7.68 -0.31 -16.71
C GLY A 35 9.03 0.35 -17.04
N GLN A 36 9.44 1.44 -16.37
CA GLN A 36 10.76 2.03 -16.55
C GLN A 36 11.85 1.31 -15.74
N PRO A 37 13.05 1.10 -16.29
CA PRO A 37 14.15 0.44 -15.59
C PRO A 37 14.69 1.30 -14.45
N LEU A 38 15.17 0.63 -13.40
CA LEU A 38 15.56 1.24 -12.12
C LEU A 38 16.63 2.34 -12.25
N TYR A 39 17.54 2.24 -13.23
CA TYR A 39 18.59 3.23 -13.44
C TYR A 39 18.05 4.63 -13.80
N HIS A 40 16.80 4.73 -14.26
CA HIS A 40 16.20 6.03 -14.57
C HIS A 40 16.05 6.89 -13.30
N ASN A 41 15.89 6.27 -12.12
CA ASN A 41 15.81 6.95 -10.82
C ASN A 41 17.06 7.79 -10.51
N LEU A 42 18.19 7.47 -11.14
CA LEU A 42 19.42 8.24 -11.01
C LEU A 42 19.35 9.62 -11.69
N TRP A 43 18.36 9.89 -12.54
CA TRP A 43 18.30 11.09 -13.37
C TRP A 43 16.95 11.84 -13.31
N ILE A 44 15.86 11.20 -12.90
CA ILE A 44 14.53 11.82 -12.84
C ILE A 44 14.53 13.05 -11.90
N GLY A 45 13.80 14.12 -12.23
CA GLY A 45 13.59 15.29 -11.37
C GLY A 45 14.90 15.94 -10.90
N THR A 46 14.99 16.26 -9.60
CA THR A 46 16.20 16.89 -9.03
C THR A 46 17.41 15.93 -8.94
N ALA A 47 17.34 14.69 -9.48
CA ALA A 47 18.46 13.72 -9.36
C ALA A 47 19.58 14.10 -10.29
N ALA A 48 19.25 14.65 -11.46
CA ALA A 48 20.23 15.23 -12.36
C ALA A 48 21.11 16.28 -11.65
N VAL A 49 20.53 17.11 -10.76
CA VAL A 49 21.28 18.10 -9.97
C VAL A 49 22.21 17.42 -8.97
N ALA A 50 21.72 16.40 -8.26
CA ALA A 50 22.54 15.61 -7.33
C ALA A 50 23.67 14.86 -8.05
N GLN A 51 23.40 14.28 -9.23
CA GLN A 51 24.37 13.63 -10.10
C GLN A 51 25.46 14.60 -10.54
N GLY A 52 25.05 15.77 -11.05
CA GLY A 52 25.98 16.82 -11.43
C GLY A 52 26.91 17.19 -10.26
N GLY A 53 26.34 17.46 -9.08
CA GLY A 53 27.10 17.78 -7.89
C GLY A 53 28.10 16.69 -7.49
N ILE A 54 27.67 15.42 -7.42
CA ILE A 54 28.52 14.33 -6.92
C ILE A 54 29.62 13.93 -7.92
N TRP A 55 29.32 13.98 -9.22
CA TRP A 55 30.33 13.71 -10.26
C TRP A 55 31.32 14.87 -10.41
N ILE A 56 30.89 16.13 -10.29
CA ILE A 56 31.81 17.28 -10.21
C ILE A 56 32.73 17.13 -8.99
N LEU A 57 32.17 16.76 -7.83
CA LEU A 57 32.95 16.55 -6.62
C LEU A 57 34.01 15.45 -6.80
N ALA A 58 33.62 14.29 -7.36
CA ALA A 58 34.55 13.21 -7.65
C ALA A 58 35.61 13.64 -8.68
N ALA A 59 35.23 14.35 -9.74
CA ALA A 59 36.15 14.83 -10.76
C ALA A 59 37.19 15.82 -10.20
N ILE A 60 36.79 16.72 -9.29
CA ILE A 60 37.71 17.65 -8.60
C ILE A 60 38.74 16.86 -7.79
N ILE A 61 38.29 15.91 -6.97
CA ILE A 61 39.17 15.13 -6.08
C ILE A 61 40.09 14.23 -6.91
N TRP A 62 39.53 13.47 -7.84
CA TRP A 62 40.29 12.52 -8.65
C TRP A 62 41.25 13.24 -9.58
N GLY A 63 40.81 14.34 -10.21
CA GLY A 63 41.65 15.19 -11.04
C GLY A 63 42.85 15.73 -10.27
N ALA A 64 42.64 16.24 -9.06
CA ALA A 64 43.75 16.71 -8.22
C ALA A 64 44.72 15.57 -7.85
N ILE A 65 44.22 14.42 -7.41
CA ILE A 65 45.08 13.30 -7.01
C ILE A 65 45.83 12.69 -8.20
N PHE A 66 45.18 12.49 -9.34
CA PHE A 66 45.81 11.94 -10.55
C PHE A 66 46.74 12.92 -11.26
N SER A 67 46.68 14.21 -10.94
CA SER A 67 47.64 15.23 -11.41
C SER A 67 48.99 15.17 -10.67
N HIS A 68 49.10 14.34 -9.64
CA HIS A 68 50.34 14.12 -8.90
C HIS A 68 50.77 12.65 -8.95
N LYS A 69 52.03 12.40 -8.61
CA LYS A 69 52.54 11.03 -8.48
C LYS A 69 51.75 10.31 -7.38
N LEU A 70 51.12 9.19 -7.74
CA LEU A 70 50.37 8.37 -6.80
C LEU A 70 51.30 7.81 -5.72
N ILE A 71 50.96 8.07 -4.47
CA ILE A 71 51.62 7.56 -3.26
C ILE A 71 50.61 6.74 -2.45
N PHE A 72 51.08 6.04 -1.40
CA PHE A 72 50.20 5.21 -0.58
C PHE A 72 49.00 5.99 -0.01
N PHE A 73 49.23 7.22 0.48
CA PHE A 73 48.18 8.13 0.92
C PHE A 73 47.13 8.44 -0.16
N SER A 74 47.50 8.48 -1.46
CA SER A 74 46.58 8.84 -2.56
C SER A 74 45.36 7.92 -2.64
N ALA A 75 45.45 6.67 -2.17
CA ALA A 75 44.32 5.77 -2.12
C ALA A 75 43.23 6.22 -1.13
N HIS A 76 43.57 6.93 -0.05
CA HIS A 76 42.59 7.42 0.93
C HIS A 76 41.53 8.37 0.32
N PRO A 77 41.90 9.52 -0.30
CA PRO A 77 40.91 10.42 -0.90
C PRO A 77 40.17 9.80 -2.09
N LEU A 78 40.82 8.92 -2.87
CA LEU A 78 40.19 8.23 -3.99
C LEU A 78 39.11 7.24 -3.52
N LEU A 79 39.45 6.37 -2.57
CA LEU A 79 38.51 5.36 -2.04
C LEU A 79 37.36 6.00 -1.26
N ASN A 80 37.63 7.06 -0.49
CA ASN A 80 36.59 7.74 0.26
C ASN A 80 35.60 8.51 -0.61
N SER A 81 36.10 9.23 -1.64
CA SER A 81 35.23 9.91 -2.58
C SER A 81 34.45 8.92 -3.46
N ALA A 82 35.04 7.79 -3.85
CA ALA A 82 34.33 6.73 -4.56
C ALA A 82 33.22 6.11 -3.69
N GLY A 83 33.53 5.79 -2.43
CA GLY A 83 32.55 5.24 -1.49
C GLY A 83 31.40 6.20 -1.21
N PHE A 84 31.69 7.50 -1.05
CA PHE A 84 30.67 8.52 -0.88
C PHE A 84 29.83 8.74 -2.14
N LEU A 85 30.44 8.69 -3.34
CA LEU A 85 29.72 8.73 -4.61
C LEU A 85 28.70 7.59 -4.67
N LEU A 86 29.11 6.35 -4.37
CA LEU A 86 28.22 5.19 -4.35
C LEU A 86 27.10 5.35 -3.30
N ALA A 87 27.37 5.96 -2.15
CA ALA A 87 26.35 6.25 -1.15
C ALA A 87 25.27 7.23 -1.68
N ILE A 88 25.65 8.24 -2.47
CA ILE A 88 24.69 9.13 -3.12
C ILE A 88 23.89 8.37 -4.20
N GLN A 89 24.53 7.51 -4.99
CA GLN A 89 23.81 6.65 -5.95
C GLN A 89 22.77 5.77 -5.25
N ALA A 90 23.14 5.18 -4.10
CA ALA A 90 22.26 4.36 -3.28
C ALA A 90 21.03 5.15 -2.78
N ALA A 91 21.20 6.40 -2.39
CA ALA A 91 20.09 7.25 -1.94
C ALA A 91 19.16 7.64 -3.10
N LEU A 92 19.73 8.00 -4.26
CA LEU A 92 18.96 8.40 -5.44
C LEU A 92 18.17 7.25 -6.06
N ILE A 93 18.75 6.05 -6.12
CA ILE A 93 18.09 4.91 -6.77
C ILE A 93 16.88 4.40 -5.98
N LEU A 94 16.93 4.52 -4.65
CA LEU A 94 15.85 4.13 -3.75
C LEU A 94 14.65 5.09 -3.82
N GLN A 95 14.86 6.33 -4.26
CA GLN A 95 13.87 7.40 -4.29
C GLN A 95 13.72 7.97 -5.72
N PRO A 96 12.78 7.43 -6.51
CA PRO A 96 11.38 7.44 -6.13
C PRO A 96 10.63 6.17 -6.52
N THR A 97 10.75 5.13 -5.70
CA THR A 97 10.06 3.85 -5.89
C THR A 97 8.68 3.87 -5.22
N HIS A 98 7.65 3.41 -5.94
CA HIS A 98 6.26 3.45 -5.47
C HIS A 98 5.61 2.07 -5.45
N THR A 99 5.81 1.29 -6.51
CA THR A 99 5.30 -0.09 -6.54
C THR A 99 6.11 -0.98 -5.59
N PRO A 100 5.53 -2.11 -5.16
CA PRO A 100 6.21 -3.09 -4.31
C PRO A 100 7.51 -3.61 -4.93
N SER A 101 7.43 -3.99 -6.21
CA SER A 101 8.54 -4.50 -7.01
C SER A 101 9.66 -3.46 -7.18
N GLN A 102 9.28 -2.20 -7.43
CA GLN A 102 10.24 -1.08 -7.48
C GLN A 102 10.91 -0.85 -6.13
N LYS A 103 10.17 -0.85 -5.02
CA LYS A 103 10.72 -0.67 -3.67
C LYS A 103 11.70 -1.78 -3.32
N ARG A 104 11.40 -3.02 -3.69
CA ARG A 104 12.29 -4.17 -3.49
C ARG A 104 13.57 -4.06 -4.33
N ALA A 105 13.43 -3.84 -5.64
CA ALA A 105 14.57 -3.66 -6.53
C ALA A 105 15.45 -2.47 -6.09
N GLY A 106 14.81 -1.36 -5.72
CA GLY A 106 15.47 -0.18 -5.17
C GLY A 106 16.19 -0.46 -3.85
N THR A 107 15.59 -1.24 -2.94
CA THR A 107 16.21 -1.59 -1.65
C THR A 107 17.40 -2.53 -1.84
N LEU A 108 17.30 -3.52 -2.73
CA LEU A 108 18.42 -4.39 -3.08
C LEU A 108 19.57 -3.59 -3.70
N ALA A 109 19.27 -2.72 -4.67
CA ALA A 109 20.28 -1.85 -5.27
C ALA A 109 20.90 -0.91 -4.24
N HIS A 110 20.09 -0.31 -3.37
CA HIS A 110 20.55 0.52 -2.25
C HIS A 110 21.52 -0.23 -1.33
N PHE A 111 21.17 -1.45 -0.94
CA PHE A 111 22.03 -2.32 -0.15
C PHE A 111 23.35 -2.63 -0.87
N LEU A 112 23.30 -3.03 -2.14
CA LEU A 112 24.50 -3.36 -2.91
C LEU A 112 25.43 -2.15 -3.11
N PHE A 113 24.88 -0.98 -3.45
CA PHE A 113 25.68 0.25 -3.54
C PHE A 113 26.30 0.62 -2.20
N HIS A 114 25.57 0.49 -1.09
CA HIS A 114 26.14 0.72 0.23
C HIS A 114 27.16 -0.34 0.63
N LEU A 115 27.00 -1.61 0.26
CA LEU A 115 27.98 -2.66 0.55
C LEU A 115 29.32 -2.35 -0.14
N LEU A 116 29.27 -2.01 -1.43
CA LEU A 116 30.45 -1.62 -2.20
C LEU A 116 31.05 -0.30 -1.69
N GLY A 117 30.19 0.69 -1.43
CA GLY A 117 30.61 2.00 -0.94
C GLY A 117 31.22 1.97 0.45
N THR A 118 30.62 1.23 1.39
CA THR A 118 31.18 1.06 2.75
C THR A 118 32.47 0.27 2.72
N SER A 119 32.60 -0.74 1.86
CA SER A 119 33.88 -1.45 1.66
C SER A 119 34.99 -0.51 1.16
N ALA A 120 34.69 0.38 0.21
CA ALA A 120 35.64 1.40 -0.25
C ALA A 120 35.99 2.41 0.85
N LEU A 121 35.00 2.89 1.61
CA LEU A 121 35.20 3.76 2.76
C LEU A 121 36.12 3.09 3.80
N THR A 122 35.87 1.83 4.16
CA THR A 122 36.69 1.05 5.10
C THR A 122 38.13 0.88 4.59
N ALA A 123 38.32 0.55 3.32
CA ALA A 123 39.64 0.45 2.72
C ALA A 123 40.38 1.81 2.78
N GLY A 124 39.68 2.92 2.51
CA GLY A 124 40.22 4.27 2.65
C GLY A 124 40.62 4.62 4.09
N LEU A 125 39.87 4.16 5.09
CA LEU A 125 40.21 4.32 6.51
C LEU A 125 41.47 3.53 6.87
N VAL A 126 41.53 2.26 6.46
CA VAL A 126 42.70 1.40 6.71
C VAL A 126 43.97 2.01 6.10
N VAL A 127 43.89 2.51 4.86
CA VAL A 127 45.01 3.17 4.19
C VAL A 127 45.52 4.37 4.99
N ILE A 128 44.65 5.25 5.49
CA ILE A 128 45.10 6.44 6.21
C ILE A 128 45.70 6.11 7.58
N GLU A 129 45.14 5.13 8.29
CA GLU A 129 45.69 4.68 9.57
C GLU A 129 47.06 4.02 9.39
N LEU A 130 47.22 3.17 8.36
CA LEU A 130 48.53 2.58 8.02
C LEU A 130 49.55 3.63 7.58
N ASN A 131 49.13 4.63 6.79
CA ASN A 131 50.00 5.73 6.36
C ASN A 131 50.48 6.57 7.56
N LYS A 132 49.71 6.61 8.64
CA LYS A 132 50.02 7.39 9.85
C LYS A 132 50.66 6.58 10.98
N ALA A 133 50.85 5.26 10.82
CA ALA A 133 51.34 4.37 11.88
C ALA A 133 52.79 4.62 12.36
N GLY A 134 53.45 5.70 11.93
CA GLY A 134 54.81 6.09 12.30
C GLY A 134 54.88 7.14 13.43
N PRO A 135 56.01 7.24 14.14
CA PRO A 135 56.19 8.22 15.21
C PRO A 135 56.13 9.67 14.69
N GLY A 136 55.45 10.56 15.42
CA GLY A 136 55.32 11.98 15.09
C GLY A 136 54.09 12.36 14.26
N HIS A 137 53.20 11.41 13.95
CA HIS A 137 51.93 11.68 13.28
C HIS A 137 50.77 11.69 14.27
N GLU A 138 50.17 12.86 14.50
CA GLU A 138 48.97 12.96 15.32
C GLU A 138 47.76 12.32 14.59
N HIS A 139 47.05 11.45 15.32
CA HIS A 139 45.79 10.85 14.89
C HIS A 139 44.62 11.73 15.35
N PHE A 140 43.60 11.87 14.51
CA PHE A 140 42.33 12.54 14.84
C PHE A 140 42.41 14.00 15.35
N ALA A 141 43.49 14.73 15.06
CA ALA A 141 43.68 16.11 15.54
C ALA A 141 42.98 17.19 14.69
N SER A 142 42.85 16.97 13.37
CA SER A 142 42.25 17.97 12.46
C SER A 142 40.71 17.92 12.46
N PRO A 143 40.01 19.03 12.14
CA PRO A 143 38.55 19.02 11.96
C PRO A 143 38.07 17.95 10.97
N HIS A 144 38.79 17.77 9.86
CA HIS A 144 38.52 16.71 8.89
C HIS A 144 38.58 15.30 9.52
N ALA A 145 39.60 15.03 10.32
CA ALA A 145 39.80 13.72 10.92
C ALA A 145 38.76 13.41 12.03
N ILE A 146 38.33 14.43 12.80
CA ILE A 146 37.28 14.30 13.80
C ILE A 146 35.93 14.04 13.12
N LEU A 147 35.56 14.88 12.16
CA LEU A 147 34.32 14.71 11.38
C LEU A 147 34.30 13.37 10.63
N GLY A 148 35.45 12.98 10.07
CA GLY A 148 35.62 11.69 9.38
C GLY A 148 35.43 10.50 10.30
N LEU A 149 36.03 10.50 11.50
CA LEU A 149 35.83 9.42 12.46
C LEU A 149 34.37 9.32 12.89
N THR A 150 33.73 10.46 13.20
CA THR A 150 32.29 10.50 13.50
C THR A 150 31.47 9.95 12.33
N PHE A 151 31.79 10.34 11.09
CA PHE A 151 31.13 9.84 9.89
C PHE A 151 31.24 8.33 9.76
N TYR A 152 32.43 7.74 9.92
CA TYR A 152 32.61 6.29 9.84
C TYR A 152 31.80 5.52 10.89
N ILE A 153 31.87 5.96 12.15
CA ILE A 153 31.12 5.33 13.25
C ILE A 153 29.62 5.33 12.92
N LEU A 154 29.09 6.49 12.49
CA LEU A 154 27.68 6.62 12.15
C LEU A 154 27.30 5.79 10.91
N VAL A 155 28.15 5.73 9.88
CA VAL A 155 27.92 4.87 8.70
C VAL A 155 27.85 3.40 9.09
N TYR A 156 28.73 2.91 9.97
CA TYR A 156 28.69 1.51 10.41
C TYR A 156 27.44 1.21 11.23
N ILE A 157 27.07 2.06 12.18
CA ILE A 157 25.83 1.92 12.95
C ILE A 157 24.62 1.93 12.00
N GLN A 158 24.57 2.89 11.09
CA GLN A 158 23.50 3.04 10.11
C GLN A 158 23.38 1.82 9.19
N SER A 159 24.51 1.25 8.77
CA SER A 159 24.56 0.06 7.91
C SER A 159 24.09 -1.19 8.65
N ILE A 160 24.50 -1.36 9.92
CA ILE A 160 24.03 -2.45 10.78
C ILE A 160 22.52 -2.35 10.99
N VAL A 161 22.02 -1.18 11.44
CA VAL A 161 20.59 -0.94 11.62
C VAL A 161 19.82 -1.16 10.31
N GLY A 162 20.38 -0.70 9.18
CA GLY A 162 19.82 -0.88 7.85
C GLY A 162 19.67 -2.34 7.46
N PHE A 163 20.70 -3.14 7.73
CA PHE A 163 20.71 -4.57 7.46
C PHE A 163 19.74 -5.32 8.37
N THR A 164 19.83 -5.11 9.69
CA THR A 164 19.03 -5.86 10.66
C THR A 164 17.55 -5.51 10.56
N GLN A 165 17.18 -4.25 10.34
CA GLN A 165 15.76 -3.87 10.21
C GLN A 165 15.09 -4.53 8.98
N TYR A 166 15.86 -4.83 7.93
CA TYR A 166 15.32 -5.35 6.68
C TYR A 166 15.43 -6.89 6.59
N TYR A 167 16.61 -7.44 6.87
CA TYR A 167 16.90 -8.87 6.68
C TYR A 167 16.67 -9.71 7.94
N VAL A 168 16.69 -9.11 9.14
CA VAL A 168 16.59 -9.85 10.42
C VAL A 168 15.60 -9.15 11.37
N PRO A 169 14.34 -8.92 10.96
CA PRO A 169 13.36 -8.15 11.75
C PRO A 169 13.02 -8.80 13.11
N GLN A 170 13.33 -10.08 13.29
CA GLN A 170 13.16 -10.81 14.56
C GLN A 170 13.96 -10.18 15.70
N LEU A 171 15.10 -9.52 15.40
CA LEU A 171 15.88 -8.79 16.40
C LEU A 171 15.12 -7.62 17.04
N TYR A 172 14.08 -7.12 16.37
CA TYR A 172 13.22 -6.04 16.85
C TYR A 172 11.91 -6.56 17.46
N GLY A 173 11.75 -7.88 17.59
CA GLY A 173 10.51 -8.50 18.08
C GLY A 173 9.42 -8.62 17.02
N GLY A 174 9.75 -8.47 15.74
CA GLY A 174 8.81 -8.65 14.63
C GLY A 174 8.95 -7.60 13.53
N VAL A 175 8.26 -7.84 12.42
CA VAL A 175 8.29 -7.00 11.22
C VAL A 175 7.79 -5.58 11.49
N ASP A 176 6.72 -5.44 12.27
CA ASP A 176 6.11 -4.12 12.53
C ASP A 176 7.03 -3.21 13.35
N ASN A 177 7.69 -3.78 14.36
CA ASN A 177 8.68 -3.06 15.16
C ASN A 177 9.90 -2.66 14.32
N ALA A 178 10.36 -3.54 13.42
CA ALA A 178 11.44 -3.21 12.50
C ALA A 178 11.04 -2.09 11.52
N LYS A 179 9.79 -2.11 11.01
CA LYS A 179 9.24 -1.05 10.15
C LYS A 179 9.19 0.31 10.86
N ALA A 180 8.92 0.35 12.17
CA ALA A 180 8.91 1.59 12.94
C ALA A 180 10.29 2.29 12.98
N ILE A 181 11.38 1.56 12.72
CA ILE A 181 12.76 2.09 12.70
C ILE A 181 13.06 2.85 11.40
N TYR A 182 12.36 2.58 10.29
CA TYR A 182 12.64 3.20 8.99
C TYR A 182 12.68 4.73 9.02
N LYS A 183 11.87 5.38 9.87
CA LYS A 183 11.89 6.84 10.02
C LYS A 183 13.23 7.33 10.56
N TYR A 184 13.79 6.66 11.57
CA TYR A 184 15.07 7.01 12.16
C TYR A 184 16.22 6.67 11.22
N HIS A 185 16.16 5.50 10.57
CA HIS A 185 17.13 5.13 9.54
C HIS A 185 17.15 6.18 8.42
N ARG A 186 15.99 6.64 7.93
CA ARG A 186 15.96 7.65 6.87
C ARG A 186 16.54 8.99 7.31
N VAL A 187 16.17 9.49 8.48
CA VAL A 187 16.73 10.75 9.02
C VAL A 187 18.23 10.63 9.22
N GLY A 188 18.68 9.53 9.85
CA GLY A 188 20.09 9.23 10.05
C GLY A 188 20.88 9.25 8.74
N GLY A 189 20.34 8.64 7.67
CA GLY A 189 20.96 8.63 6.35
C GLY A 189 21.22 10.04 5.79
N TYR A 190 20.26 10.97 5.90
CA TYR A 190 20.44 12.34 5.43
C TYR A 190 21.41 13.16 6.28
N VAL A 191 21.38 12.96 7.61
CA VAL A 191 22.35 13.59 8.53
C VAL A 191 23.77 13.12 8.21
N ILE A 192 23.94 11.81 8.03
CA ILE A 192 25.23 11.19 7.70
C ILE A 192 25.73 11.66 6.33
N ALA A 193 24.87 11.74 5.31
CA ALA A 193 25.24 12.26 4.00
C ALA A 193 25.73 13.72 4.10
N THR A 194 25.05 14.55 4.88
CA THR A 194 25.44 15.95 5.10
C THR A 194 26.78 16.04 5.84
N LEU A 195 26.98 15.21 6.87
CA LEU A 195 28.24 15.10 7.60
C LEU A 195 29.39 14.64 6.70
N GLY A 196 29.14 13.70 5.78
CA GLY A 196 30.13 13.25 4.80
C GLY A 196 30.56 14.37 3.86
N LEU A 197 29.62 15.16 3.33
CA LEU A 197 29.93 16.35 2.54
C LEU A 197 30.74 17.38 3.36
N ALA A 198 30.36 17.64 4.61
CA ALA A 198 31.11 18.53 5.50
C ALA A 198 32.54 18.01 5.75
N THR A 199 32.72 16.69 5.89
CA THR A 199 34.02 16.03 6.05
C THR A 199 34.90 16.23 4.81
N ILE A 200 34.32 16.08 3.62
CA ILE A 200 35.01 16.30 2.33
C ILE A 200 35.40 17.77 2.16
N CYS A 201 34.51 18.70 2.49
CA CYS A 201 34.84 20.13 2.53
C CYS A 201 36.01 20.40 3.49
N ALA A 202 35.93 19.91 4.73
CA ALA A 202 36.99 20.07 5.73
C ALA A 202 38.35 19.51 5.25
N ALA A 203 38.34 18.47 4.42
CA ALA A 203 39.56 17.89 3.84
C ALA A 203 40.38 18.91 3.04
N THR A 204 39.72 19.90 2.42
CA THR A 204 40.41 20.94 1.63
C THR A 204 41.26 21.88 2.49
N TRP A 205 41.04 21.94 3.80
CA TRP A 205 41.88 22.72 4.74
C TRP A 205 42.98 21.89 5.41
N THR A 206 43.14 20.62 5.02
CA THR A 206 44.24 19.80 5.54
C THR A 206 45.58 20.25 4.94
N THR A 207 46.67 20.01 5.67
CA THR A 207 48.03 20.33 5.24
C THR A 207 48.38 19.76 3.86
N TYR A 208 47.87 18.57 3.53
CA TYR A 208 48.07 17.97 2.21
C TYR A 208 47.44 18.82 1.10
N ASN A 209 46.21 19.27 1.26
CA ASN A 209 45.56 20.06 0.22
C ASN A 209 46.20 21.46 0.10
N LEU A 210 46.55 22.08 1.23
CA LEU A 210 47.19 23.40 1.21
C LEU A 210 48.56 23.41 0.53
N ASN A 211 49.33 22.31 0.66
CA ASN A 211 50.71 22.24 0.17
C ASN A 211 50.91 21.42 -1.11
N VAL A 212 49.97 20.53 -1.46
CA VAL A 212 50.12 19.59 -2.58
C VAL A 212 48.91 19.62 -3.50
N GLY A 213 47.74 19.26 -2.98
CA GLY A 213 46.55 19.03 -3.83
C GLY A 213 45.95 20.30 -4.44
N HIS A 214 46.13 21.45 -3.77
CA HIS A 214 45.65 22.78 -4.16
C HIS A 214 44.18 22.81 -4.66
N ILE A 215 43.33 21.91 -4.15
CA ILE A 215 41.91 21.89 -4.45
C ILE A 215 41.27 23.14 -3.88
N GLN A 216 40.55 23.86 -4.73
CA GLN A 216 39.86 25.08 -4.36
C GLN A 216 38.70 24.80 -3.40
N HIS A 217 38.74 25.40 -2.20
CA HIS A 217 37.71 25.21 -1.16
C HIS A 217 36.30 25.49 -1.70
N TRP A 218 36.13 26.62 -2.40
CA TRP A 218 34.83 27.05 -2.92
C TRP A 218 34.24 26.05 -3.92
N ALA A 219 35.08 25.41 -4.74
CA ALA A 219 34.62 24.47 -5.76
C ALA A 219 34.02 23.21 -5.11
N VAL A 220 34.65 22.72 -4.04
CA VAL A 220 34.17 21.57 -3.26
C VAL A 220 32.89 21.92 -2.49
N ILE A 221 32.79 23.14 -1.94
CA ILE A 221 31.57 23.63 -1.28
C ILE A 221 30.41 23.72 -2.28
N VAL A 222 30.62 24.33 -3.45
CA VAL A 222 29.58 24.47 -4.49
C VAL A 222 29.11 23.10 -4.96
N ALA A 223 30.03 22.16 -5.23
CA ALA A 223 29.67 20.80 -5.61
C ALA A 223 28.84 20.10 -4.50
N SER A 224 29.22 20.27 -3.24
CA SER A 224 28.49 19.74 -2.08
C SER A 224 27.08 20.34 -1.94
N VAL A 225 26.95 21.65 -2.17
CA VAL A 225 25.65 22.34 -2.18
C VAL A 225 24.77 21.82 -3.31
N LEU A 226 25.32 21.56 -4.50
CA LEU A 226 24.57 20.96 -5.60
C LEU A 226 24.06 19.55 -5.26
N VAL A 227 24.88 18.73 -4.58
CA VAL A 227 24.42 17.42 -4.07
C VAL A 227 23.21 17.59 -3.15
N LEU A 228 23.31 18.48 -2.15
CA LEU A 228 22.19 18.75 -1.23
C LEU A 228 20.98 19.34 -1.94
N ALA A 229 21.17 20.26 -2.88
CA ALA A 229 20.09 20.85 -3.67
C ALA A 229 19.34 19.80 -4.50
N GLY A 230 20.01 18.73 -4.92
CA GLY A 230 19.36 17.62 -5.62
C GLY A 230 18.71 16.59 -4.69
N VAL A 231 19.29 16.32 -3.51
CA VAL A 231 18.82 15.30 -2.55
C VAL A 231 17.72 15.82 -1.63
N VAL A 232 17.87 17.03 -1.06
CA VAL A 232 16.94 17.58 -0.05
C VAL A 232 15.49 17.71 -0.55
N PRO A 233 15.21 18.14 -1.80
CA PRO A 233 13.83 18.21 -2.31
C PRO A 233 13.11 16.86 -2.39
N ARG A 234 13.84 15.73 -2.39
CA ARG A 234 13.27 14.37 -2.40
C ARG A 234 12.80 13.88 -1.03
N ILE A 235 13.13 14.63 0.02
CA ILE A 235 12.75 14.28 1.37
C ILE A 235 11.22 14.38 1.52
N ARG A 236 10.55 13.23 1.64
CA ARG A 236 9.11 13.18 1.93
C ARG A 236 8.85 13.37 3.42
N LEU A 237 8.45 14.59 3.80
CA LEU A 237 8.19 14.98 5.18
C LEU A 237 7.07 14.17 5.85
N SER A 238 6.06 13.73 5.06
CA SER A 238 4.99 12.83 5.53
C SER A 238 5.54 11.52 6.12
N LYS A 239 6.70 11.06 5.65
CA LYS A 239 7.31 9.82 6.11
C LYS A 239 8.14 9.98 7.41
N PHE A 240 8.09 11.14 8.06
CA PHE A 240 8.76 11.41 9.34
C PHE A 240 7.81 11.51 10.54
N GLY A 241 6.50 11.37 10.33
CA GLY A 241 5.52 11.42 11.42
C GLY A 241 5.39 12.79 12.09
N LEU A 242 5.84 13.87 11.42
CA LEU A 242 5.66 15.24 11.88
C LEU A 242 4.22 15.67 11.56
N LYS A 243 3.39 15.75 12.60
CA LYS A 243 2.05 16.35 12.53
C LYS A 243 2.20 17.86 12.33
N LYS A 244 1.45 18.42 11.39
CA LYS A 244 1.29 19.87 11.29
C LYS A 244 0.23 20.24 12.33
N ASP A 245 0.62 20.91 13.42
CA ASP A 245 -0.32 21.48 14.37
C ASP A 245 -1.03 22.66 13.72
N GLU A 246 -2.14 22.39 13.03
CA GLU A 246 -3.07 23.43 12.60
C GLU A 246 -4.38 23.27 13.39
N GLY A 247 -4.48 24.11 14.43
CA GLY A 247 -5.72 24.76 14.86
C GLY A 247 -6.86 23.86 15.31
N GLN A 248 -7.10 23.82 16.63
CA GLN A 248 -8.34 23.35 17.23
C GLN A 248 -9.57 23.89 16.51
N ILE A 249 -10.32 23.03 15.83
CA ILE A 249 -11.70 23.35 15.44
C ILE A 249 -12.57 23.16 16.67
N ARG A 250 -12.86 24.28 17.33
CA ARG A 250 -13.96 24.44 18.29
C ARG A 250 -15.26 24.15 17.52
N LEU A 251 -16.03 23.16 17.96
CA LEU A 251 -17.35 22.87 17.42
C LEU A 251 -18.23 24.13 17.52
N GLN A 252 -18.39 24.87 16.43
CA GLN A 252 -19.50 25.81 16.27
C GLN A 252 -20.62 25.07 15.56
N THR A 253 -21.53 24.56 16.38
CA THR A 253 -22.88 24.19 15.98
C THR A 253 -23.58 25.45 15.45
N LYS A 254 -23.75 25.54 14.13
CA LYS A 254 -24.71 26.46 13.50
C LYS A 254 -25.50 25.68 12.46
N TRP A 255 -26.51 24.94 12.94
CA TRP A 255 -27.71 24.74 12.14
C TRP A 255 -28.63 25.94 12.37
N CYS A 256 -29.03 26.52 11.25
CA CYS A 256 -29.97 27.62 11.14
C CYS A 256 -31.34 27.12 11.63
N PHE A 257 -31.81 27.64 12.75
CA PHE A 257 -33.24 27.68 13.08
C PHE A 257 -33.62 29.14 13.17
N GLU A 258 -34.38 29.56 12.17
CA GLU A 258 -34.94 30.89 12.06
C GLU A 258 -36.37 30.82 12.58
N SER A 259 -36.62 31.36 13.78
CA SER A 259 -37.83 32.13 14.13
C SER A 259 -37.83 32.43 15.64
N GLN A 260 -37.83 33.74 15.98
CA GLN A 260 -38.58 34.40 17.07
C GLN A 260 -38.48 33.80 18.50
N SER A 261 -38.30 34.52 19.61
CA SER A 261 -38.24 35.94 19.94
C SER A 261 -37.98 36.01 21.45
N GLN A 262 -37.17 36.98 21.88
CA GLN A 262 -37.24 37.69 23.18
C GLN A 262 -37.10 36.92 24.52
N ALA A 263 -35.94 37.19 25.13
CA ALA A 263 -35.76 37.82 26.45
C ALA A 263 -36.21 37.11 27.76
N SER A 264 -35.18 36.93 28.60
CA SER A 264 -35.09 37.30 30.02
C SER A 264 -35.39 36.26 31.11
N ASN A 265 -34.36 36.12 31.96
CA ASN A 265 -34.36 35.92 33.42
C ASN A 265 -34.74 34.57 34.05
N LEU A 266 -33.72 34.00 34.70
CA LEU A 266 -33.67 33.08 35.85
C LEU A 266 -34.80 33.28 36.90
N PRO A 267 -35.04 32.36 37.87
CA PRO A 267 -34.16 31.30 38.39
C PRO A 267 -34.80 29.90 38.64
N HIS A 268 -33.92 28.91 38.92
CA HIS A 268 -34.18 27.65 39.68
C HIS A 268 -35.11 27.88 40.89
N PRO A 269 -35.87 26.88 41.44
CA PRO A 269 -35.31 25.58 41.88
C PRO A 269 -36.28 24.36 41.98
N GLN A 270 -35.73 23.27 42.52
CA GLN A 270 -36.38 22.19 43.30
C GLN A 270 -36.72 20.86 42.63
N ILE A 271 -35.91 19.87 43.01
CA ILE A 271 -36.24 18.45 43.09
C ILE A 271 -37.23 18.27 44.26
N PRO A 272 -38.23 17.39 44.12
CA PRO A 272 -38.50 16.45 45.19
C PRO A 272 -38.52 14.99 44.69
N SER A 273 -37.93 14.16 45.53
CA SER A 273 -38.11 12.72 45.70
C SER A 273 -39.57 12.26 45.64
N PHE A 274 -39.83 11.04 45.17
CA PHE A 274 -40.27 9.90 45.99
C PHE A 274 -40.50 8.64 45.15
N SER A 275 -40.51 7.53 45.88
CA SER A 275 -40.42 6.14 45.50
C SER A 275 -41.74 5.47 45.11
N ASP A 276 -41.59 4.22 44.65
CA ASP A 276 -42.51 3.08 44.75
C ASP A 276 -43.68 2.92 43.76
N ALA A 277 -43.43 1.96 42.86
CA ALA A 277 -44.21 0.73 42.62
C ALA A 277 -45.75 0.74 42.53
N SER A 278 -46.19 0.11 41.44
CA SER A 278 -47.42 -0.66 41.23
C SER A 278 -48.70 0.12 40.86
N THR A 279 -49.17 -0.03 39.61
CA THR A 279 -50.39 -0.78 39.22
C THR A 279 -50.79 -0.53 37.76
N VAL A 280 -50.91 -1.64 37.01
CA VAL A 280 -51.96 -2.01 36.04
C VAL A 280 -52.67 -0.89 35.24
N SER A 281 -52.51 -0.89 33.92
CA SER A 281 -53.60 -1.27 32.98
C SER A 281 -53.26 -0.94 31.52
N ASN A 282 -53.72 -1.84 30.66
CA ASN A 282 -53.68 -1.81 29.20
C ASN A 282 -53.83 -0.43 28.56
N ARG A 283 -52.76 0.01 27.87
CA ARG A 283 -52.91 0.60 26.54
C ARG A 283 -52.04 -0.21 25.59
N THR A 284 -52.70 -0.88 24.67
CA THR A 284 -52.12 -1.43 23.46
C THR A 284 -51.30 -0.34 22.76
N ALA A 285 -49.99 -0.40 22.96
CA ALA A 285 -49.04 0.27 22.10
C ALA A 285 -49.05 -0.46 20.74
N PRO A 286 -49.05 0.25 19.61
CA PRO A 286 -48.98 -0.39 18.31
C PRO A 286 -47.68 -1.19 18.24
N THR A 287 -47.82 -2.48 17.91
CA THR A 287 -46.74 -3.44 17.73
C THR A 287 -45.63 -2.90 16.84
N ASP A 288 -44.40 -3.01 17.34
CA ASP A 288 -43.12 -2.90 16.65
C ASP A 288 -43.06 -3.85 15.45
N ALA A 289 -43.73 -3.49 14.36
CA ALA A 289 -43.52 -4.10 13.06
C ALA A 289 -42.18 -3.59 12.53
N ASN A 290 -41.12 -4.29 12.95
CA ASN A 290 -39.78 -4.22 12.44
C ASN A 290 -39.76 -3.91 10.94
N MET A 291 -39.06 -2.83 10.60
CA MET A 291 -38.80 -2.35 9.25
C MET A 291 -37.66 -3.19 8.62
N ILE A 292 -37.99 -4.44 8.28
CA ILE A 292 -37.03 -5.53 7.99
C ILE A 292 -36.21 -5.28 6.71
N LEU A 293 -34.88 -5.28 6.86
CA LEU A 293 -33.95 -5.54 5.75
C LEU A 293 -34.22 -6.96 5.23
N GLN A 294 -34.43 -7.11 3.92
CA GLN A 294 -34.63 -8.43 3.32
C GLN A 294 -33.28 -9.04 2.95
N PHE A 295 -33.14 -10.35 3.09
CA PHE A 295 -31.91 -11.04 2.73
C PHE A 295 -32.25 -12.29 1.92
N ASP A 296 -31.45 -12.54 0.88
CA ASP A 296 -31.44 -13.81 0.17
C ASP A 296 -30.43 -14.70 0.89
N LYS A 297 -30.92 -15.80 1.48
CA LYS A 297 -30.08 -16.78 2.17
C LYS A 297 -29.29 -17.58 1.14
N LEU A 298 -28.00 -17.75 1.39
CA LEU A 298 -27.10 -18.56 0.58
C LEU A 298 -26.89 -19.92 1.26
N SER A 299 -27.98 -20.64 1.56
CA SER A 299 -27.95 -21.89 2.35
C SER A 299 -27.12 -23.00 1.71
N ASP A 300 -27.03 -23.01 0.38
CA ASP A 300 -26.37 -24.04 -0.41
C ASP A 300 -24.96 -23.61 -0.85
N TYR A 301 -24.55 -22.40 -0.47
CA TYR A 301 -23.24 -21.87 -0.84
C TYR A 301 -22.16 -22.48 0.03
N ARG A 302 -21.13 -23.05 -0.61
CA ARG A 302 -20.05 -23.80 0.04
C ARG A 302 -18.70 -23.31 -0.45
N LEU A 303 -17.70 -23.38 0.44
CA LEU A 303 -16.31 -23.19 0.02
C LEU A 303 -15.81 -24.43 -0.73
N PRO A 304 -14.94 -24.27 -1.72
CA PRO A 304 -14.34 -25.40 -2.43
C PRO A 304 -13.62 -26.35 -1.47
N ASP A 305 -13.77 -27.65 -1.70
CA ASP A 305 -13.32 -28.77 -0.85
C ASP A 305 -14.01 -28.87 0.52
N TYR A 306 -15.07 -28.07 0.78
CA TYR A 306 -15.89 -28.14 2.00
C TYR A 306 -17.40 -28.28 1.68
N PRO A 307 -17.84 -29.40 1.07
CA PRO A 307 -19.20 -29.54 0.54
C PRO A 307 -20.31 -29.53 1.62
N GLU A 308 -20.00 -29.99 2.83
CA GLU A 308 -20.97 -30.07 3.93
C GLU A 308 -20.91 -28.87 4.89
N ALA A 309 -19.91 -27.99 4.73
CA ALA A 309 -19.66 -26.91 5.69
C ALA A 309 -20.56 -25.70 5.44
N SER A 310 -21.53 -25.50 6.31
CA SER A 310 -22.33 -24.28 6.35
C SER A 310 -21.48 -23.07 6.75
N LEU A 311 -21.80 -21.91 6.15
CA LEU A 311 -21.10 -20.65 6.38
C LEU A 311 -21.97 -19.67 7.15
N THR A 312 -21.32 -18.90 8.02
CA THR A 312 -21.92 -17.80 8.77
C THR A 312 -21.30 -16.47 8.37
N LEU A 313 -22.05 -15.40 8.61
CA LEU A 313 -21.64 -14.02 8.45
C LEU A 313 -22.21 -13.24 9.63
N ASP A 314 -21.35 -12.73 10.49
CA ASP A 314 -21.74 -11.99 11.70
C ASP A 314 -22.64 -12.81 12.65
N ASP A 315 -22.22 -14.04 12.99
CA ASP A 315 -22.96 -15.01 13.82
C ASP A 315 -24.34 -15.42 13.26
N GLN A 316 -24.62 -15.14 11.97
CA GLN A 316 -25.87 -15.52 11.31
C GLN A 316 -25.61 -16.37 10.06
N PRO A 317 -26.56 -17.18 9.59
CA PRO A 317 -26.40 -17.92 8.33
C PRO A 317 -26.08 -16.98 7.16
N LEU A 318 -25.12 -17.36 6.32
CA LEU A 318 -24.65 -16.55 5.20
C LEU A 318 -25.83 -16.06 4.34
N SER A 319 -25.92 -14.75 4.19
CA SER A 319 -26.96 -14.11 3.38
C SER A 319 -26.48 -12.81 2.77
N ILE A 320 -27.14 -12.40 1.69
CA ILE A 320 -26.85 -11.16 0.96
C ILE A 320 -28.11 -10.32 0.85
N TYR A 321 -27.96 -9.02 0.57
CA TYR A 321 -29.10 -8.16 0.31
C TYR A 321 -29.85 -8.60 -0.94
N LYS A 322 -31.18 -8.65 -0.84
CA LYS A 322 -32.09 -8.81 -1.97
C LYS A 322 -31.99 -7.64 -2.93
N GLU A 323 -32.18 -7.91 -4.21
CA GLU A 323 -32.23 -6.88 -5.26
C GLU A 323 -33.33 -5.86 -4.94
N ASP A 324 -33.01 -4.56 -4.99
CA ASP A 324 -33.92 -3.40 -4.82
C ASP A 324 -34.29 -2.91 -3.40
N ILE A 325 -33.64 -3.43 -2.35
CA ILE A 325 -33.87 -2.98 -0.95
C ILE A 325 -33.63 -1.49 -0.72
N PHE A 326 -32.71 -0.92 -1.50
CA PHE A 326 -32.27 0.47 -1.43
C PHE A 326 -32.78 1.29 -2.62
N SER A 327 -33.96 0.94 -3.16
CA SER A 327 -34.61 1.73 -4.22
C SER A 327 -35.27 3.00 -3.68
N GLU A 328 -35.38 4.06 -4.50
CA GLU A 328 -36.01 5.34 -4.13
C GLU A 328 -37.43 5.17 -3.55
N LYS A 329 -38.16 4.13 -3.97
CA LYS A 329 -39.50 3.81 -3.47
C LYS A 329 -39.52 3.27 -2.03
N GLN A 330 -38.40 2.75 -1.53
CA GLN A 330 -38.25 2.20 -0.17
C GLN A 330 -37.47 3.13 0.78
N ASP A 331 -36.89 4.23 0.27
CA ASP A 331 -36.10 5.22 1.03
C ASP A 331 -36.93 6.10 1.98
N ALA A 332 -38.27 6.04 1.93
CA ALA A 332 -39.15 6.73 2.87
C ALA A 332 -38.94 6.29 4.35
N ILE A 333 -38.22 5.18 4.55
CA ILE A 333 -37.94 4.57 5.84
C ILE A 333 -36.42 4.46 6.02
N LYS A 334 -35.86 5.15 7.02
CA LYS A 334 -34.43 5.07 7.34
C LYS A 334 -34.09 3.70 7.94
N LYS A 335 -33.47 2.82 7.16
CA LYS A 335 -32.98 1.50 7.59
C LYS A 335 -31.47 1.59 7.88
N THR A 336 -31.01 0.99 8.98
CA THR A 336 -29.57 0.84 9.27
C THR A 336 -29.04 -0.35 8.48
N ALA A 337 -28.08 -0.14 7.59
CA ALA A 337 -27.50 -1.22 6.80
C ALA A 337 -26.47 -2.00 7.65
N SER A 338 -26.52 -3.33 7.53
CA SER A 338 -25.52 -4.24 8.07
C SER A 338 -24.29 -4.23 7.16
N VAL A 339 -23.15 -3.86 7.73
CA VAL A 339 -21.86 -3.81 7.04
C VAL A 339 -21.44 -5.17 6.47
N PRO A 340 -21.43 -6.27 7.26
CA PRO A 340 -21.05 -7.60 6.76
C PRO A 340 -21.86 -8.01 5.53
N HIS A 341 -23.18 -7.88 5.59
CA HIS A 341 -24.08 -8.24 4.49
C HIS A 341 -23.86 -7.35 3.25
N GLY A 342 -23.55 -6.06 3.46
CA GLY A 342 -23.19 -5.14 2.38
C GLY A 342 -21.93 -5.58 1.64
N VAL A 343 -20.86 -5.88 2.37
CA VAL A 343 -19.60 -6.38 1.83
C VAL A 343 -19.81 -7.70 1.08
N ALA A 344 -20.51 -8.66 1.70
CA ALA A 344 -20.80 -9.94 1.08
C ALA A 344 -21.62 -9.79 -0.21
N THR A 345 -22.59 -8.87 -0.22
CA THR A 345 -23.41 -8.57 -1.40
C THR A 345 -22.57 -8.03 -2.56
N ILE A 346 -21.67 -7.08 -2.30
CA ILE A 346 -20.81 -6.49 -3.35
C ILE A 346 -19.93 -7.58 -3.97
N LEU A 347 -19.23 -8.34 -3.14
CA LEU A 347 -18.30 -9.37 -3.60
C LEU A 347 -19.03 -10.48 -4.37
N TYR A 348 -20.14 -11.00 -3.82
CA TYR A 348 -20.92 -12.05 -4.46
C TYR A 348 -21.48 -11.64 -5.82
N ARG A 349 -22.07 -10.43 -5.90
CA ARG A 349 -22.66 -9.92 -7.14
C ARG A 349 -21.62 -9.49 -8.17
N TRP A 350 -20.41 -9.14 -7.73
CA TRP A 350 -19.29 -8.96 -8.64
C TRP A 350 -18.82 -10.30 -9.20
N HIS A 351 -18.53 -11.28 -8.34
CA HIS A 351 -18.28 -12.67 -8.71
C HIS A 351 -18.38 -13.60 -7.49
N PRO A 352 -19.09 -14.74 -7.54
CA PRO A 352 -19.21 -15.66 -6.41
C PRO A 352 -17.86 -16.08 -5.81
N ASN A 353 -16.89 -16.49 -6.64
CA ASN A 353 -15.55 -16.85 -6.15
C ASN A 353 -14.82 -15.72 -5.40
N ALA A 354 -15.16 -14.45 -5.64
CA ALA A 354 -14.59 -13.35 -4.85
C ALA A 354 -15.12 -13.36 -3.40
N LEU A 355 -16.41 -13.68 -3.20
CA LEU A 355 -16.96 -13.94 -1.87
C LEU A 355 -16.35 -15.22 -1.27
N ALA A 356 -16.20 -16.30 -2.05
CA ALA A 356 -15.54 -17.52 -1.55
C ALA A 356 -14.12 -17.21 -1.05
N GLY A 357 -13.31 -16.52 -1.85
CA GLY A 357 -11.94 -16.14 -1.45
C GLY A 357 -11.90 -15.22 -0.22
N PHE A 358 -12.94 -14.39 -0.03
CA PHE A 358 -13.05 -13.54 1.15
C PHE A 358 -13.36 -14.34 2.42
N LEU A 359 -14.19 -15.37 2.32
CA LEU A 359 -14.60 -16.23 3.45
C LEU A 359 -13.63 -17.40 3.72
N ASP A 360 -12.68 -17.68 2.83
CA ASP A 360 -11.79 -18.83 2.89
C ASP A 360 -10.41 -18.45 3.47
N LEU A 361 -10.36 -18.33 4.81
CA LEU A 361 -9.13 -17.97 5.53
C LEU A 361 -8.08 -19.09 5.51
N ASP A 362 -8.49 -20.34 5.23
CA ASP A 362 -7.56 -21.46 5.09
C ASP A 362 -6.77 -21.37 3.78
N ALA A 363 -7.37 -20.83 2.72
CA ALA A 363 -6.70 -20.67 1.42
C ALA A 363 -6.00 -19.31 1.27
N TRP A 364 -6.58 -18.24 1.82
CA TRP A 364 -6.15 -16.87 1.53
C TRP A 364 -5.82 -16.08 2.80
N PHE A 365 -4.53 -15.82 3.01
CA PHE A 365 -4.05 -14.90 4.04
C PHE A 365 -4.59 -13.47 3.85
N SER A 366 -4.62 -12.96 2.61
CA SER A 366 -5.20 -11.65 2.30
C SER A 366 -5.93 -11.63 0.95
N LEU A 367 -6.88 -10.70 0.82
CA LEU A 367 -7.64 -10.46 -0.39
C LEU A 367 -7.99 -8.99 -0.47
N THR A 368 -7.82 -8.39 -1.65
CA THR A 368 -8.15 -6.98 -1.89
C THR A 368 -8.92 -6.86 -3.19
N TRP A 369 -10.12 -6.30 -3.08
CA TRP A 369 -10.97 -5.93 -4.20
C TRP A 369 -11.08 -4.40 -4.25
N THR A 370 -10.86 -3.81 -5.42
CA THR A 370 -11.00 -2.37 -5.62
C THR A 370 -11.85 -2.09 -6.85
N ALA A 371 -12.75 -1.11 -6.77
CA ALA A 371 -13.52 -0.59 -7.90
C ALA A 371 -13.22 0.91 -8.10
N THR A 372 -12.52 1.22 -9.18
CA THR A 372 -12.30 2.60 -9.62
C THR A 372 -13.55 3.10 -10.33
N LEU A 373 -14.18 4.15 -9.78
CA LEU A 373 -15.42 4.72 -10.26
C LEU A 373 -15.17 5.72 -11.40
N ALA A 374 -16.15 5.83 -12.31
CA ALA A 374 -16.12 6.86 -13.33
C ALA A 374 -16.32 8.24 -12.68
N SER A 375 -15.51 9.24 -13.07
CA SER A 375 -15.71 10.61 -12.60
C SER A 375 -17.08 11.12 -13.06
N SER A 376 -17.91 11.54 -12.09
CA SER A 376 -19.26 12.03 -12.32
C SER A 376 -19.30 13.41 -12.97
N THR A 377 -18.23 14.21 -12.83
CA THR A 377 -18.15 15.56 -13.37
C THR A 377 -16.79 15.83 -14.04
N PRO A 378 -16.74 16.54 -15.18
CA PRO A 378 -15.46 16.93 -15.79
C PRO A 378 -14.64 17.79 -14.82
N GLY A 379 -13.49 17.27 -14.37
CA GLY A 379 -12.59 17.95 -13.43
C GLY A 379 -12.63 17.42 -11.99
N GLU A 380 -13.50 16.47 -11.65
CA GLU A 380 -13.52 15.81 -10.35
C GLU A 380 -12.65 14.55 -10.38
N ASP A 381 -11.82 14.39 -9.34
CA ASP A 381 -10.95 13.24 -9.14
C ASP A 381 -11.76 11.93 -9.08
N ALA A 382 -11.35 10.91 -9.84
CA ALA A 382 -11.98 9.58 -9.79
C ALA A 382 -11.92 9.03 -8.35
N LYS A 383 -12.98 8.42 -7.84
CA LYS A 383 -12.96 7.78 -6.52
C LYS A 383 -12.76 6.28 -6.65
N LYS A 384 -12.10 5.64 -5.68
CA LYS A 384 -11.94 4.19 -5.63
C LYS A 384 -12.65 3.63 -4.41
N LEU A 385 -13.47 2.60 -4.60
CA LEU A 385 -14.01 1.81 -3.49
C LEU A 385 -13.08 0.64 -3.25
N GLU A 386 -12.79 0.31 -2.01
CA GLU A 386 -11.94 -0.82 -1.66
C GLU A 386 -12.58 -1.67 -0.58
N ILE A 387 -12.43 -2.99 -0.72
CA ILE A 387 -12.78 -4.00 0.26
C ILE A 387 -11.58 -4.95 0.35
N GLY A 388 -10.91 -4.92 1.50
CA GLY A 388 -9.77 -5.75 1.82
C GLY A 388 -10.04 -6.62 3.05
N ARG A 389 -9.33 -7.73 3.12
CA ARG A 389 -9.25 -8.58 4.32
C ARG A 389 -7.84 -9.11 4.48
N VAL A 390 -7.30 -9.02 5.69
CA VAL A 390 -6.03 -9.62 6.11
C VAL A 390 -6.28 -10.46 7.35
N GLY A 391 -6.12 -11.78 7.25
CA GLY A 391 -6.56 -12.70 8.29
C GLY A 391 -8.03 -12.47 8.65
N THR A 392 -8.31 -12.20 9.93
CA THR A 392 -9.64 -11.88 10.45
C THR A 392 -9.98 -10.39 10.47
N GLN A 393 -9.10 -9.53 9.97
CA GLN A 393 -9.33 -8.09 9.89
C GLN A 393 -9.88 -7.72 8.52
N VAL A 394 -11.00 -7.02 8.49
CA VAL A 394 -11.67 -6.53 7.28
C VAL A 394 -11.55 -5.02 7.24
N THR A 395 -11.06 -4.47 6.14
CA THR A 395 -10.93 -3.02 5.93
C THR A 395 -11.65 -2.65 4.65
N PHE A 396 -12.50 -1.63 4.69
CA PHE A 396 -13.19 -1.17 3.50
C PHE A 396 -13.42 0.34 3.54
N GLY A 397 -13.69 0.93 2.38
CA GLY A 397 -14.00 2.34 2.31
C GLY A 397 -13.78 2.96 0.93
N THR A 398 -13.47 4.25 0.93
CA THR A 398 -13.27 5.04 -0.29
C THR A 398 -11.90 5.71 -0.25
N LEU A 399 -11.16 5.58 -1.34
CA LEU A 399 -9.90 6.27 -1.60
C LEU A 399 -10.08 7.37 -2.64
N ASP A 400 -9.12 8.29 -2.65
CA ASP A 400 -8.98 9.33 -3.66
C ASP A 400 -8.59 8.76 -5.06
N SER A 401 -8.40 9.65 -6.03
CA SER A 401 -8.03 9.28 -7.41
C SER A 401 -6.68 8.61 -7.54
N SER A 402 -5.73 9.00 -6.69
CA SER A 402 -4.43 8.35 -6.64
C SER A 402 -4.57 6.91 -6.13
N GLY A 403 -5.49 6.64 -5.21
CA GLY A 403 -5.56 5.39 -4.45
C GLY A 403 -4.51 5.33 -3.33
N ASP A 404 -3.83 6.43 -3.04
CA ASP A 404 -2.82 6.49 -1.99
C ASP A 404 -3.38 7.04 -0.66
N ASN A 405 -4.51 7.76 -0.69
CA ASN A 405 -5.12 8.34 0.51
C ASN A 405 -6.58 7.91 0.68
N TRP A 406 -6.93 7.56 1.91
CA TRP A 406 -8.28 7.21 2.31
C TRP A 406 -9.12 8.47 2.59
N GLU A 407 -10.26 8.60 1.91
CA GLU A 407 -11.32 9.55 2.29
C GLU A 407 -12.07 9.00 3.51
N ILE A 408 -12.32 7.70 3.52
CA ILE A 408 -12.91 6.95 4.63
C ILE A 408 -12.36 5.54 4.60
N MET A 409 -11.82 5.06 5.73
CA MET A 409 -11.36 3.69 5.92
C MET A 409 -11.95 3.18 7.23
N LEU A 410 -12.74 2.11 7.13
CA LEU A 410 -13.38 1.51 8.28
C LEU A 410 -12.88 0.08 8.41
N THR A 411 -12.47 -0.27 9.61
CA THR A 411 -11.88 -1.58 9.89
C THR A 411 -12.71 -2.31 10.93
N TYR A 412 -12.93 -3.59 10.71
CA TYR A 412 -13.61 -4.51 11.62
C TYR A 412 -12.72 -5.73 11.86
N ASN A 413 -12.75 -6.25 13.08
CA ASN A 413 -12.13 -7.52 13.41
C ASN A 413 -13.24 -8.58 13.51
N VAL A 414 -13.08 -9.69 12.82
CA VAL A 414 -13.95 -10.86 12.95
C VAL A 414 -13.46 -11.68 14.14
N ALA A 415 -14.34 -11.91 15.12
CA ALA A 415 -13.98 -12.67 16.31
C ALA A 415 -13.65 -14.13 15.95
N SER A 416 -12.42 -14.56 16.23
CA SER A 416 -11.93 -15.93 15.92
C SER A 416 -12.54 -17.00 16.82
N ALA A 417 -12.92 -16.64 18.03
CA ALA A 417 -13.48 -17.54 19.03
C ALA A 417 -14.60 -16.84 19.81
N THR A 418 -15.47 -17.64 20.40
CA THR A 418 -16.47 -17.15 21.34
C THR A 418 -15.80 -16.92 22.69
N ASP A 419 -15.91 -15.71 23.22
CA ASP A 419 -15.42 -15.32 24.54
C ASP A 419 -16.56 -14.60 25.31
N GLU A 420 -16.31 -14.13 26.54
CA GLU A 420 -17.32 -13.45 27.37
C GLU A 420 -17.95 -12.22 26.69
N LYS A 421 -17.27 -11.64 25.69
CA LYS A 421 -17.66 -10.38 25.05
C LYS A 421 -18.22 -10.51 23.64
N PHE A 422 -17.76 -11.49 22.86
CA PHE A 422 -18.09 -11.61 21.43
C PHE A 422 -18.24 -13.08 21.04
N LYS A 423 -19.10 -13.35 20.05
CA LYS A 423 -19.26 -14.69 19.48
C LYS A 423 -18.34 -14.90 18.29
N LYS A 424 -17.93 -16.15 18.06
CA LYS A 424 -17.18 -16.54 16.86
C LYS A 424 -17.90 -16.05 15.59
N GLY A 425 -17.16 -15.43 14.68
CA GLY A 425 -17.68 -14.90 13.42
C GLY A 425 -18.33 -13.52 13.50
N GLN A 426 -18.51 -12.94 14.70
CA GLN A 426 -19.07 -11.61 14.89
C GLN A 426 -18.09 -10.53 14.41
N TRP A 427 -18.59 -9.53 13.69
CA TRP A 427 -17.80 -8.38 13.23
C TRP A 427 -17.78 -7.29 14.29
N VAL A 428 -16.58 -6.90 14.73
CA VAL A 428 -16.38 -5.93 15.80
C VAL A 428 -15.63 -4.70 15.27
N PRO A 429 -16.15 -3.48 15.42
CA PRO A 429 -15.48 -2.26 15.00
C PRO A 429 -14.07 -2.11 15.59
N ASN A 430 -13.08 -1.83 14.73
CA ASN A 430 -11.70 -1.63 15.12
C ASN A 430 -11.36 -0.12 15.18
N THR A 431 -11.31 0.40 16.40
CA THR A 431 -11.01 1.82 16.69
C THR A 431 -9.53 2.18 16.56
N LYS A 432 -8.63 1.20 16.42
CA LYS A 432 -7.19 1.48 16.28
C LYS A 432 -6.85 1.90 14.86
N GLU A 433 -7.55 1.34 13.88
CA GLU A 433 -7.21 1.46 12.46
C GLU A 433 -8.21 2.28 11.65
N SER A 434 -9.48 2.37 12.07
CA SER A 434 -10.47 3.16 11.33
C SER A 434 -10.10 4.65 11.28
N MET A 435 -10.28 5.29 10.12
CA MET A 435 -9.99 6.71 9.88
C MET A 435 -10.98 7.38 8.92
N LEU A 436 -11.15 8.68 9.07
CA LEU A 436 -11.91 9.56 8.19
C LEU A 436 -10.99 10.69 7.73
N GLY A 437 -10.63 10.68 6.45
CA GLY A 437 -9.48 11.44 5.95
C GLY A 437 -8.23 11.07 6.75
N GLU A 438 -7.51 12.08 7.24
CA GLU A 438 -6.31 11.88 8.06
C GLU A 438 -6.58 11.65 9.57
N LYS A 439 -7.85 11.57 9.99
CA LYS A 439 -8.24 11.50 11.42
C LYS A 439 -8.69 10.11 11.82
N ASP A 440 -8.08 9.55 12.85
CA ASP A 440 -8.53 8.29 13.45
C ASP A 440 -9.94 8.41 14.04
N VAL A 441 -10.77 7.39 13.78
CA VAL A 441 -12.11 7.23 14.37
C VAL A 441 -12.01 6.29 15.57
N LYS A 442 -11.97 6.86 16.78
CA LYS A 442 -11.79 6.11 18.03
C LYS A 442 -13.08 5.61 18.69
N ILE A 443 -14.24 5.92 18.11
CA ILE A 443 -15.57 5.63 18.68
C ILE A 443 -16.22 4.47 17.90
N PRO A 444 -16.46 3.29 18.51
CA PRO A 444 -17.05 2.13 17.84
C PRO A 444 -18.41 2.41 17.19
N GLU A 445 -19.30 3.13 17.88
CA GLU A 445 -20.64 3.45 17.39
C GLU A 445 -20.60 4.37 16.17
N LEU A 446 -19.56 5.22 16.08
CA LEU A 446 -19.33 6.05 14.92
C LEU A 446 -18.84 5.24 13.72
N ILE A 447 -17.96 4.25 13.94
CA ILE A 447 -17.52 3.32 12.89
C ILE A 447 -18.72 2.57 12.32
N GLU A 448 -19.61 2.05 13.18
CA GLU A 448 -20.83 1.36 12.74
C GLU A 448 -21.74 2.25 11.91
N ARG A 449 -21.97 3.47 12.38
CA ARG A 449 -22.81 4.42 11.65
C ARG A 449 -22.21 4.77 10.29
N LEU A 450 -20.91 5.08 10.25
CA LEU A 450 -20.20 5.40 9.01
C LEU A 450 -20.19 4.22 8.05
N GLY A 451 -20.03 3.00 8.55
CA GLY A 451 -20.04 1.77 7.75
C GLY A 451 -21.42 1.50 7.16
N SER A 452 -22.46 1.59 7.98
CA SER A 452 -23.85 1.49 7.53
C SER A 452 -24.16 2.54 6.45
N ASP A 453 -23.74 3.79 6.65
CA ASP A 453 -23.96 4.87 5.69
C ASP A 453 -23.20 4.62 4.38
N TRP A 454 -21.95 4.13 4.45
CA TRP A 454 -21.14 3.75 3.29
C TRP A 454 -21.79 2.62 2.49
N VAL A 455 -22.19 1.53 3.16
CA VAL A 455 -22.87 0.39 2.51
C VAL A 455 -24.18 0.83 1.88
N ALA A 456 -25.01 1.58 2.60
CA ALA A 456 -26.28 2.05 2.06
C ALA A 456 -26.08 2.95 0.83
N LYS A 457 -25.04 3.81 0.82
CA LYS A 457 -24.67 4.61 -0.35
C LYS A 457 -24.17 3.75 -1.52
N ALA A 458 -23.32 2.75 -1.26
CA ALA A 458 -22.83 1.83 -2.26
C ALA A 458 -23.97 0.99 -2.89
N MET A 459 -24.90 0.51 -2.07
CA MET A 459 -26.08 -0.25 -2.52
C MET A 459 -27.07 0.61 -3.31
N ARG A 460 -27.35 1.85 -2.87
CA ARG A 460 -28.22 2.80 -3.60
C ARG A 460 -27.65 3.17 -4.96
N SER A 461 -26.40 3.60 -4.98
CA SER A 461 -25.76 4.09 -6.20
C SER A 461 -25.45 3.00 -7.20
N LYS A 462 -25.31 1.74 -6.74
CA LYS A 462 -24.76 0.62 -7.54
C LYS A 462 -23.47 1.01 -8.28
N SER A 463 -22.71 1.96 -7.72
CA SER A 463 -21.54 2.57 -8.38
C SER A 463 -20.42 1.57 -8.66
N TRP A 464 -20.39 0.48 -7.89
CA TRP A 464 -19.48 -0.65 -8.06
C TRP A 464 -19.90 -1.64 -9.15
N GLU A 465 -21.13 -1.58 -9.69
CA GLU A 465 -21.51 -2.41 -10.82
C GLU A 465 -20.69 -2.04 -12.06
N ALA A 466 -20.40 -3.03 -12.93
CA ALA A 466 -19.53 -2.86 -14.10
C ALA A 466 -20.17 -2.06 -15.24
N SER A 467 -20.46 -0.79 -14.95
CA SER A 467 -20.95 0.20 -15.88
C SER A 467 -19.81 0.86 -16.66
N LYS A 468 -20.16 1.75 -17.60
CA LYS A 468 -19.18 2.45 -18.44
C LYS A 468 -18.27 3.32 -17.57
N GLY A 469 -16.96 3.07 -17.65
CA GLY A 469 -15.94 3.82 -16.89
C GLY A 469 -15.51 3.19 -15.56
N VAL A 470 -16.24 2.19 -15.04
CA VAL A 470 -15.83 1.47 -13.81
C VAL A 470 -14.77 0.42 -14.15
N LYS A 471 -13.70 0.34 -13.36
CA LYS A 471 -12.63 -0.66 -13.49
C LYS A 471 -12.39 -1.34 -12.16
N HIS A 472 -12.50 -2.67 -12.15
CA HIS A 472 -12.22 -3.49 -10.97
C HIS A 472 -10.78 -3.99 -10.98
N THR A 473 -10.19 -4.17 -9.81
CA THR A 473 -8.92 -4.88 -9.61
C THR A 473 -9.08 -5.87 -8.47
N PHE A 474 -8.37 -6.99 -8.55
CA PHE A 474 -8.52 -8.06 -7.57
C PHE A 474 -7.18 -8.76 -7.33
N HIS A 475 -6.82 -8.84 -6.06
CA HIS A 475 -5.56 -9.40 -5.64
C HIS A 475 -5.75 -10.33 -4.44
N VAL A 476 -4.90 -11.34 -4.35
CA VAL A 476 -4.93 -12.33 -3.27
C VAL A 476 -3.54 -12.74 -2.83
N GLU A 477 -3.42 -13.15 -1.57
CA GLU A 477 -2.20 -13.73 -1.01
C GLU A 477 -2.57 -14.99 -0.21
N TYR A 478 -1.83 -16.08 -0.43
CA TYR A 478 -2.06 -17.36 0.25
C TYR A 478 -1.28 -17.51 1.56
N ALA A 479 -0.28 -16.64 1.76
CA ALA A 479 0.50 -16.49 2.97
C ALA A 479 0.88 -15.00 3.07
N PRO A 480 1.48 -14.52 4.18
CA PRO A 480 2.12 -13.21 4.21
C PRO A 480 3.28 -13.22 3.20
N MET A 481 2.95 -12.94 1.94
CA MET A 481 3.86 -12.99 0.81
C MET A 481 4.23 -11.56 0.47
N ASP A 482 5.45 -11.18 0.80
CA ASP A 482 6.00 -9.84 0.53
C ASP A 482 5.20 -8.72 1.24
N ILE A 483 5.79 -8.13 2.29
CA ILE A 483 5.15 -7.15 3.18
C ILE A 483 4.87 -5.79 2.48
N PHE A 484 5.09 -5.72 1.17
CA PHE A 484 4.92 -4.55 0.34
C PHE A 484 4.11 -4.80 -0.92
N GLY A 485 3.75 -6.05 -1.28
CA GLY A 485 2.95 -6.38 -2.47
C GLY A 485 1.47 -6.00 -2.33
N ASP A 486 0.76 -5.76 -3.44
CA ASP A 486 -0.72 -5.71 -3.45
C ASP A 486 -1.32 -7.13 -3.48
N GLY A 487 -0.49 -8.17 -3.36
CA GLY A 487 -0.81 -9.56 -3.63
C GLY A 487 -0.68 -9.97 -5.10
N ILE A 488 -1.09 -11.19 -5.42
CA ILE A 488 -1.12 -11.72 -6.78
C ILE A 488 -2.34 -11.16 -7.49
N ALA A 489 -2.13 -10.31 -8.49
CA ALA A 489 -3.18 -9.84 -9.39
C ALA A 489 -3.78 -11.03 -10.16
N THR A 490 -5.06 -11.33 -9.93
CA THR A 490 -5.67 -12.54 -10.50
C THR A 490 -7.16 -12.39 -10.79
N SER A 491 -7.69 -13.22 -11.67
CA SER A 491 -9.13 -13.34 -11.89
C SER A 491 -9.76 -14.20 -10.79
N PRO A 492 -10.95 -13.86 -10.24
CA PRO A 492 -11.69 -14.74 -9.34
C PRO A 492 -12.02 -16.10 -9.98
N HIS A 493 -12.04 -16.21 -11.31
CA HIS A 493 -12.17 -17.48 -12.04
C HIS A 493 -11.02 -18.46 -11.76
N LEU A 494 -9.83 -17.95 -11.46
CA LEU A 494 -8.61 -18.75 -11.29
C LEU A 494 -8.34 -19.15 -9.84
N LEU A 495 -9.15 -18.70 -8.87
CA LEU A 495 -8.91 -19.00 -7.46
C LEU A 495 -8.98 -20.50 -7.16
N TYR A 496 -9.98 -21.17 -7.72
CA TYR A 496 -10.34 -22.55 -7.39
C TYR A 496 -10.45 -23.48 -8.60
N ALA A 497 -10.11 -22.98 -9.78
CA ALA A 497 -10.07 -23.74 -11.02
C ALA A 497 -8.91 -23.23 -11.89
N SER A 498 -8.36 -24.11 -12.71
CA SER A 498 -7.41 -23.73 -13.75
C SER A 498 -8.12 -23.10 -14.95
N LEU A 499 -7.36 -22.39 -15.78
CA LEU A 499 -7.90 -21.87 -17.04
C LEU A 499 -8.28 -23.01 -17.99
N ASP A 500 -9.57 -23.18 -18.24
CA ASP A 500 -10.10 -24.14 -19.22
C ASP A 500 -10.79 -23.40 -20.38
N LEU A 501 -10.10 -23.36 -21.54
CA LEU A 501 -10.64 -22.77 -22.78
C LEU A 501 -11.56 -23.73 -23.55
N GLY A 502 -11.72 -24.97 -23.08
CA GLY A 502 -12.67 -25.95 -23.58
C GLY A 502 -14.07 -25.77 -23.00
N LYS A 503 -14.26 -24.86 -22.04
CA LYS A 503 -15.56 -24.54 -21.44
C LYS A 503 -15.85 -23.05 -21.50
N CYS A 504 -17.13 -22.70 -21.53
CA CYS A 504 -17.57 -21.32 -21.40
C CYS A 504 -17.17 -20.78 -20.01
N THR A 505 -16.42 -19.68 -19.97
CA THR A 505 -15.96 -19.06 -18.72
C THR A 505 -17.11 -18.62 -17.81
N THR A 506 -18.28 -18.29 -18.39
CA THR A 506 -19.43 -17.79 -17.63
C THR A 506 -20.36 -18.91 -17.14
N CYS A 507 -20.75 -19.83 -18.03
CA CYS A 507 -21.78 -20.84 -17.75
C CYS A 507 -21.26 -22.28 -17.68
N GLY A 508 -19.97 -22.50 -17.93
CA GLY A 508 -19.34 -23.83 -17.88
C GLY A 508 -19.69 -24.77 -19.03
N THR A 509 -20.52 -24.36 -20.00
CA THR A 509 -20.90 -25.21 -21.15
C THR A 509 -19.65 -25.63 -21.92
N PRO A 510 -19.46 -26.94 -22.15
CA PRO A 510 -18.26 -27.45 -22.79
C PRO A 510 -18.32 -27.26 -24.32
N ALA A 511 -17.17 -27.21 -24.98
CA ALA A 511 -17.03 -26.93 -26.40
C ALA A 511 -17.71 -27.98 -27.29
N GLU A 512 -17.86 -29.21 -26.80
CA GLU A 512 -18.57 -30.31 -27.46
C GLU A 512 -20.08 -30.01 -27.58
N ALA A 513 -20.65 -29.28 -26.60
CA ALA A 513 -22.07 -28.93 -26.60
C ALA A 513 -22.36 -27.68 -27.43
N LYS A 514 -21.45 -26.69 -27.43
CA LYS A 514 -21.62 -25.44 -28.18
C LYS A 514 -20.26 -24.86 -28.57
N ALA A 515 -20.13 -24.42 -29.82
CA ALA A 515 -18.92 -23.76 -30.29
C ALA A 515 -18.59 -22.52 -29.45
N LEU A 516 -17.33 -22.43 -28.99
CA LEU A 516 -16.85 -21.35 -28.12
C LEU A 516 -15.99 -20.37 -28.91
N ASN A 517 -16.20 -19.08 -28.65
CA ASN A 517 -15.38 -18.00 -29.18
C ASN A 517 -14.42 -17.49 -28.10
N ARG A 518 -13.13 -17.43 -28.43
CA ARG A 518 -12.11 -16.89 -27.52
C ARG A 518 -12.11 -15.37 -27.57
N CYS A 519 -11.73 -14.74 -26.46
CA CYS A 519 -11.52 -13.30 -26.43
C CYS A 519 -10.43 -12.89 -27.43
N GLY A 520 -10.77 -12.11 -28.45
CA GLY A 520 -9.85 -11.75 -29.54
C GLY A 520 -8.66 -10.87 -29.12
N ARG A 521 -8.70 -10.26 -27.91
CA ARG A 521 -7.63 -9.38 -27.43
C ARG A 521 -6.60 -10.11 -26.58
N CYS A 522 -7.03 -10.80 -25.52
CA CYS A 522 -6.11 -11.47 -24.59
C CYS A 522 -6.05 -12.99 -24.77
N GLY A 523 -7.06 -13.61 -25.38
CA GLY A 523 -7.12 -15.07 -25.60
C GLY A 523 -7.37 -15.92 -24.34
N THR A 524 -7.58 -15.32 -23.17
CA THR A 524 -7.63 -16.03 -21.87
C THR A 524 -9.05 -16.22 -21.32
N ALA A 525 -10.05 -16.22 -22.19
CA ALA A 525 -11.44 -16.56 -21.87
C ALA A 525 -12.13 -17.09 -23.12
N ALA A 526 -13.13 -17.94 -22.93
CA ALA A 526 -13.91 -18.57 -23.99
C ALA A 526 -15.41 -18.45 -23.67
N TYR A 527 -16.22 -18.06 -24.66
CA TYR A 527 -17.65 -17.82 -24.47
C TYR A 527 -18.50 -18.53 -25.51
N CYS A 528 -19.62 -19.10 -25.08
CA CYS A 528 -20.58 -19.76 -25.97
C CYS A 528 -21.57 -18.78 -26.62
N SER A 529 -21.60 -17.51 -26.18
CA SER A 529 -22.53 -16.48 -26.63
C SER A 529 -22.04 -15.07 -26.28
N ALA A 530 -22.60 -14.05 -26.91
CA ALA A 530 -22.31 -12.65 -26.59
C ALA A 530 -22.88 -12.26 -25.22
N GLU A 531 -23.97 -12.90 -24.80
CA GLU A 531 -24.59 -12.74 -23.49
C GLU A 531 -23.63 -13.19 -22.38
N CYS A 532 -23.03 -14.37 -22.50
CA CYS A 532 -22.04 -14.88 -21.56
C CYS A 532 -20.81 -13.95 -21.48
N GLN A 533 -20.34 -13.44 -22.63
CA GLN A 533 -19.24 -12.48 -22.66
C GLN A 533 -19.60 -11.18 -21.93
N LYS A 534 -20.81 -10.65 -22.15
CA LYS A 534 -21.28 -9.41 -21.53
C LYS A 534 -21.43 -9.56 -20.02
N GLU A 535 -21.90 -10.71 -19.55
CA GLU A 535 -22.05 -11.02 -18.14
C GLU A 535 -20.69 -11.07 -17.42
N ASP A 536 -19.72 -11.76 -18.02
CA ASP A 536 -18.35 -11.89 -17.49
C ASP A 536 -17.52 -10.61 -17.64
N TRP A 537 -17.94 -9.67 -18.50
CA TRP A 537 -17.20 -8.43 -18.74
C TRP A 537 -16.93 -7.64 -17.45
N ARG A 538 -17.77 -7.79 -16.41
CA ARG A 538 -17.56 -7.19 -15.09
C ARG A 538 -16.25 -7.62 -14.40
N VAL A 539 -15.77 -8.82 -14.71
CA VAL A 539 -14.49 -9.37 -14.26
C VAL A 539 -13.45 -9.26 -15.37
N HIS A 540 -13.79 -9.79 -16.54
CA HIS A 540 -12.84 -9.96 -17.64
C HIS A 540 -12.33 -8.66 -18.24
N LYS A 541 -13.06 -7.54 -18.12
CA LYS A 541 -12.60 -6.23 -18.60
C LYS A 541 -11.23 -5.88 -18.05
N TRP A 542 -11.00 -6.10 -16.75
CA TRP A 542 -9.70 -5.86 -16.15
C TRP A 542 -8.67 -6.88 -16.59
N VAL A 543 -9.01 -8.18 -16.52
CA VAL A 543 -8.14 -9.30 -16.93
C VAL A 543 -7.61 -9.13 -18.36
N CYS A 544 -8.48 -8.67 -19.27
CA CYS A 544 -8.16 -8.39 -20.66
C CYS A 544 -7.17 -7.22 -20.82
N THR A 545 -7.17 -6.28 -19.88
CA THR A 545 -6.27 -5.11 -19.84
C THR A 545 -5.05 -5.29 -18.94
N MET A 546 -4.95 -6.38 -18.18
CA MET A 546 -3.76 -6.71 -17.38
C MET A 546 -2.52 -6.84 -18.28
N SER A 547 -1.33 -6.65 -17.69
CA SER A 547 -0.08 -6.93 -18.39
C SER A 547 -0.02 -8.41 -18.81
N ALA A 548 0.73 -8.71 -19.87
CA ALA A 548 0.91 -10.09 -20.30
C ALA A 548 1.66 -10.93 -19.26
N GLU A 549 2.54 -10.29 -18.49
CA GLU A 549 3.30 -10.91 -17.40
C GLU A 549 2.39 -11.30 -16.24
N ASP A 550 1.61 -10.37 -15.68
CA ASP A 550 0.72 -10.65 -14.54
C ASP A 550 -0.31 -11.71 -14.89
N ARG A 551 -0.91 -11.59 -16.08
CA ARG A 551 -1.89 -12.55 -16.55
C ARG A 551 -1.26 -13.93 -16.80
N GLY A 552 -0.08 -13.96 -17.41
CA GLY A 552 0.66 -15.20 -17.65
C GLY A 552 1.07 -15.89 -16.35
N MET A 553 1.53 -15.10 -15.37
CA MET A 553 1.84 -15.57 -14.03
C MET A 553 0.61 -16.17 -13.36
N ALA A 554 -0.51 -15.44 -13.29
CA ALA A 554 -1.77 -15.92 -12.69
C ALA A 554 -2.31 -17.22 -13.31
N ILE A 555 -2.17 -17.37 -14.63
CA ILE A 555 -2.54 -18.60 -15.33
C ILE A 555 -1.57 -19.72 -14.95
N LYS A 556 -0.26 -19.47 -15.01
CA LYS A 556 0.77 -20.47 -14.76
C LYS A 556 0.64 -21.07 -13.36
N ILE A 557 0.38 -20.22 -12.37
CA ILE A 557 0.27 -20.64 -10.97
C ILE A 557 -1.05 -21.35 -10.65
N SER A 558 -2.11 -21.11 -11.43
CA SER A 558 -3.40 -21.78 -11.26
C SER A 558 -3.51 -23.11 -12.02
N GLU A 559 -2.47 -23.53 -12.76
CA GLU A 559 -2.49 -24.76 -13.57
C GLU A 559 -2.84 -26.03 -12.77
N LYS A 560 -2.49 -26.08 -11.48
CA LYS A 560 -2.79 -27.20 -10.57
C LYS A 560 -4.23 -27.18 -10.02
N GLY A 561 -5.19 -26.89 -10.89
CA GLY A 561 -6.62 -26.86 -10.52
C GLY A 561 -7.04 -25.65 -9.69
N GLY A 562 -6.33 -24.53 -9.80
CA GLY A 562 -6.64 -23.28 -9.09
C GLY A 562 -5.46 -22.72 -8.31
N LEU A 563 -5.47 -21.41 -8.09
CA LEU A 563 -4.40 -20.69 -7.41
C LEU A 563 -4.22 -21.13 -5.94
N TYR A 564 -5.29 -21.56 -5.25
CA TYR A 564 -5.20 -22.03 -3.87
C TYR A 564 -4.34 -23.29 -3.68
N LYS A 565 -4.14 -24.06 -4.77
CA LYS A 565 -3.31 -25.27 -4.84
C LYS A 565 -1.87 -25.01 -5.29
N TRP A 566 -1.51 -23.75 -5.54
CA TRP A 566 -0.17 -23.39 -6.03
C TRP A 566 0.94 -23.89 -5.11
N ASP A 567 0.79 -23.62 -3.80
CA ASP A 567 1.74 -23.96 -2.75
C ASP A 567 1.03 -24.77 -1.65
N ALA A 568 0.63 -25.99 -1.99
CA ALA A 568 -0.10 -26.89 -1.11
C ALA A 568 0.67 -27.24 0.18
N GLU A 569 2.00 -27.09 0.21
CA GLU A 569 2.77 -27.26 1.45
C GLU A 569 2.46 -26.18 2.49
N ARG A 570 2.01 -25.00 2.05
CA ARG A 570 1.67 -23.87 2.94
C ARG A 570 0.18 -23.70 3.16
N THR A 571 -0.64 -24.03 2.16
CA THR A 571 -2.11 -23.83 2.21
C THR A 571 -2.87 -25.06 2.68
N MET A 572 -2.22 -26.23 2.76
CA MET A 572 -2.85 -27.50 3.11
C MET A 572 -1.98 -28.28 4.12
N VAL A 573 -2.62 -29.17 4.88
CA VAL A 573 -1.92 -30.05 5.83
C VAL A 573 -1.47 -31.34 5.17
N ALA A 574 -0.50 -32.04 5.78
CA ALA A 574 0.02 -33.28 5.22
C ALA A 574 -1.06 -34.37 5.18
N HIS A 575 -0.98 -35.27 4.19
CA HIS A 575 -1.86 -36.43 4.12
C HIS A 575 -1.72 -37.26 5.41
N GLY A 576 -2.85 -37.55 6.07
CA GLY A 576 -2.90 -38.27 7.35
C GLY A 576 -2.81 -37.39 8.61
N GLU A 577 -2.63 -36.08 8.49
CA GLU A 577 -2.75 -35.14 9.61
C GLU A 577 -4.18 -34.57 9.71
N GLU A 578 -4.73 -34.58 10.93
CA GLU A 578 -6.02 -33.96 11.24
C GLU A 578 -5.78 -32.68 12.05
N VAL A 579 -5.93 -31.53 11.39
CA VAL A 579 -5.78 -30.20 12.02
C VAL A 579 -7.08 -29.43 11.85
N GLU A 580 -7.61 -28.88 12.93
CA GLU A 580 -8.82 -28.05 12.88
C GLU A 580 -8.58 -26.71 12.16
N SER A 581 -9.58 -26.26 11.41
CA SER A 581 -9.61 -24.96 10.75
C SER A 581 -9.91 -23.86 11.76
N GLU A 582 -9.12 -22.79 11.71
CA GLU A 582 -9.34 -21.57 12.51
C GLU A 582 -10.28 -20.58 11.80
N ASN A 583 -10.87 -20.96 10.66
CA ASN A 583 -11.74 -20.08 9.89
C ASN A 583 -13.00 -19.71 10.72
N PRO A 584 -13.22 -18.42 11.03
CA PRO A 584 -14.33 -17.98 11.86
C PRO A 584 -15.68 -18.04 11.14
N PHE A 585 -15.69 -18.21 9.81
CA PHE A 585 -16.91 -18.23 8.99
C PHE A 585 -17.57 -19.60 8.87
N PHE A 586 -16.94 -20.67 9.37
CA PHE A 586 -17.62 -21.96 9.46
C PHE A 586 -18.57 -21.99 10.65
N GLU A 587 -19.81 -22.45 10.41
CA GLU A 587 -20.81 -22.67 11.46
C GLU A 587 -20.34 -23.72 12.48
N THR A 588 -19.72 -24.79 11.97
CA THR A 588 -19.17 -25.90 12.75
C THR A 588 -17.69 -26.06 12.45
N THR A 589 -16.90 -26.52 13.43
CA THR A 589 -15.47 -26.78 13.24
C THR A 589 -15.25 -27.76 12.09
N GLN A 590 -14.37 -27.39 11.16
CA GLN A 590 -13.96 -28.21 10.02
C GLN A 590 -12.48 -28.61 10.18
N LEU A 591 -12.06 -29.69 9.54
CA LEU A 591 -10.64 -30.01 9.37
C LEU A 591 -10.06 -29.21 8.20
N LYS A 592 -8.77 -28.86 8.25
CA LYS A 592 -8.09 -28.21 7.14
C LYS A 592 -7.95 -29.15 5.94
N ARG A 593 -7.89 -28.56 4.73
CA ARG A 593 -7.62 -29.28 3.48
C ARG A 593 -6.31 -30.06 3.58
N THR A 594 -6.32 -31.30 3.12
CA THR A 594 -5.13 -32.15 3.01
C THR A 594 -4.55 -32.06 1.61
N ARG A 595 -3.20 -32.07 1.51
CA ARG A 595 -2.52 -32.17 0.22
C ARG A 595 -2.58 -33.61 -0.31
N GLU A 596 -2.69 -33.75 -1.63
CA GLU A 596 -2.52 -35.02 -2.33
C GLU A 596 -1.05 -35.49 -2.19
N GLU A 597 -0.82 -36.81 -2.13
CA GLU A 597 0.52 -37.43 -1.93
C GLU A 597 1.50 -37.19 -3.08
#